data_AF-A0A806KNJ7-F1
#
_entry.id   AF-A0A806KNJ7-F1
#
_cell.length_a   1.000
_cell.length_b   1.000
_cell.length_c   1.000
_cell.angle_alpha   90.00
_cell.angle_beta   90.00
_cell.angle_gamma   90.00
#
_symmetry.space_group_name_H-M   'P 1'
#
loop_
_entity.id
_entity.type
_entity.pdbx_description
1 polymer ?
#
loop_
_entity_poly.entity_id
_entity_poly.type
_entity_poly.pdbx_seq_one_letter_code
_entity_poly.pdbx_strand_id
1 'polypeptide(L)' 'MLSEALIALHVNPNERARIMAIRYMFIMLVTAPFGWFSGFLSDMSRNLPFVLNLFLLAAGIAITFIYYTRHKDHSAEQ' A
#
# COMPACT_ATOMS: atom_id res chain seq x y z
N MET A 1 2.14 -13.11 7.39
CA MET A 1 2.48 -14.48 7.85
C MET A 1 1.72 -15.55 7.06
N LEU A 2 0.38 -15.51 6.98
CA LEU A 2 -0.39 -16.49 6.17
C LEU A 2 -0.06 -16.47 4.68
N SER A 3 0.14 -15.30 4.09
CA SER A 3 0.55 -15.15 2.68
C SER A 3 1.92 -15.75 2.37
N GLU A 4 2.87 -15.69 3.31
CA GLU A 4 4.20 -16.28 3.14
C GLU A 4 4.17 -17.80 3.29
N ALA A 5 3.32 -18.31 4.18
CA ALA A 5 3.09 -19.74 4.34
C ALA A 5 2.40 -20.35 3.10
N LEU A 6 1.42 -19.66 2.52
CA LEU A 6 0.76 -20.10 1.28
C LEU A 6 1.71 -20.16 0.08
N ILE A 7 2.59 -19.15 -0.05
CA ILE A 7 3.66 -19.15 -1.06
C ILE A 7 4.62 -20.31 -0.81
N ALA A 8 5.01 -20.56 0.43
CA ALA A 8 5.92 -21.67 0.76
C ALA A 8 5.31 -23.07 0.50
N LEU A 9 3.99 -23.21 0.59
CA LEU A 9 3.27 -24.47 0.34
C LEU A 9 2.98 -24.72 -1.15
N HIS A 10 2.76 -23.67 -1.94
CA HIS A 10 2.40 -23.78 -3.37
C HIS A 10 3.57 -23.57 -4.33
N VAL A 11 4.68 -22.96 -3.89
CA VAL A 11 5.79 -22.57 -4.78
C VAL A 11 7.02 -23.41 -4.51
N ASN A 12 7.63 -23.92 -5.59
CA ASN A 12 8.88 -24.65 -5.54
C ASN A 12 9.97 -23.88 -4.74
N PRO A 13 10.79 -24.56 -3.90
CA PRO A 13 11.78 -23.91 -3.04
C PRO A 13 12.74 -22.96 -3.77
N ASN A 14 13.10 -23.28 -5.02
CA ASN A 14 13.96 -22.46 -5.87
C ASN A 14 13.28 -21.19 -6.40
N GLU A 15 11.96 -21.19 -6.56
CA GLU A 15 11.21 -20.04 -7.08
C GLU A 15 10.73 -19.10 -5.96
N ARG A 16 10.64 -19.60 -4.72
CA ARG A 16 10.23 -18.84 -3.54
C ARG A 16 11.08 -17.58 -3.35
N ALA A 17 12.39 -17.68 -3.47
CA ALA A 17 13.30 -16.54 -3.34
C ALA A 17 13.04 -15.49 -4.43
N ARG A 18 12.78 -15.92 -5.67
CA ARG A 18 12.52 -15.04 -6.81
C ARG A 18 11.21 -14.28 -6.65
N ILE A 19 10.14 -14.96 -6.24
CA ILE A 19 8.83 -14.34 -5.99
C ILE A 19 8.91 -13.34 -4.84
N MET A 20 9.58 -13.72 -3.75
CA MET A 20 9.77 -12.82 -2.61
C MET A 20 10.59 -11.59 -3.00
N ALA A 21 11.69 -11.77 -3.74
CA ALA A 21 12.52 -10.66 -4.21
C ALA A 21 11.73 -9.68 -5.08
N ILE A 22 10.93 -10.17 -6.04
CA ILE A 22 10.09 -9.32 -6.89
C ILE A 22 9.04 -8.57 -6.04
N ARG A 23 8.39 -9.25 -5.08
CA ARG A 23 7.43 -8.60 -4.17
C ARG A 23 8.07 -7.45 -3.41
N TYR A 24 9.21 -7.70 -2.77
CA TYR A 24 9.91 -6.66 -2.02
C TYR A 24 10.47 -5.56 -2.92
N MET A 25 10.90 -5.88 -4.14
CA MET A 25 11.29 -4.90 -5.14
C MET A 25 10.12 -3.98 -5.49
N PHE A 26 8.91 -4.52 -5.72
CA PHE A 26 7.73 -3.68 -5.96
C PHE A 26 7.39 -2.81 -4.76
N ILE A 27 7.44 -3.35 -3.54
CA ILE A 27 7.21 -2.57 -2.32
C ILE A 27 8.24 -1.42 -2.23
N MET A 28 9.52 -1.72 -2.46
CA MET A 28 10.61 -0.73 -2.46
C MET A 28 10.40 0.32 -3.55
N LEU A 29 10.06 -0.09 -4.77
CA LEU A 29 9.81 0.80 -5.91
C LEU A 29 8.67 1.77 -5.62
N VAL A 30 7.57 1.28 -5.07
CA VAL A 30 6.41 2.12 -4.75
C VAL A 30 6.69 3.00 -3.54
N THR A 31 7.45 2.53 -2.55
CA THR A 31 7.72 3.26 -1.29
C THR A 31 8.83 4.31 -1.43
N ALA A 32 9.87 4.02 -2.23
CA ALA A 32 11.03 4.90 -2.43
C ALA A 32 10.68 6.36 -2.81
N PRO A 33 9.75 6.64 -3.76
CA PRO A 33 9.41 8.02 -4.07
C PRO A 33 8.81 8.75 -2.88
N PHE A 34 7.98 8.11 -2.05
CA PHE A 34 7.39 8.76 -0.87
C PHE A 34 8.46 9.17 0.16
N GLY A 35 9.53 8.40 0.31
CA GLY A 35 10.67 8.76 1.17
C GLY A 35 11.39 10.01 0.66
N TRP A 36 11.66 10.09 -0.64
CA TRP A 36 12.26 11.27 -1.26
C TRP A 36 11.35 12.51 -1.19
N PHE A 37 10.06 12.36 -1.48
CA PHE A 37 9.07 13.42 -1.34
C PHE A 37 8.99 13.94 0.10
N SER A 38 8.98 13.04 1.09
CA SER A 38 9.00 13.40 2.50
C SER A 38 10.27 14.16 2.90
N GLY A 39 11.44 13.76 2.39
CA GLY A 39 12.70 14.44 2.64
C GLY A 39 12.72 15.86 2.07
N PHE A 40 12.30 16.02 0.82
CA PHE A 40 12.17 17.33 0.17
C PHE A 40 11.21 18.26 0.92
N LEU A 41 10.05 17.74 1.38
CA LEU A 41 9.10 18.52 2.18
C LEU A 41 9.63 18.88 3.56
N SER A 42 10.43 18.00 4.18
CA SER A 42 11.02 18.24 5.50
C SER A 42 12.07 19.36 5.50
N ASP A 43 12.75 19.55 4.37
CA ASP A 43 13.74 20.64 4.21
C ASP A 43 13.06 22.02 4.24
N MET A 44 11.85 22.12 3.66
CA MET A 44 11.05 23.35 3.68
C MET A 44 10.41 23.59 5.05
N SER A 45 9.79 22.57 5.65
CA SER A 45 9.36 22.64 7.05
C SER A 45 9.16 21.25 7.66
N ARG A 46 9.51 21.14 8.95
CA ARG A 46 9.50 19.88 9.70
C ARG A 46 8.10 19.22 9.83
N ASN A 47 7.03 19.99 9.60
CA ASN A 47 5.65 19.54 9.76
C ASN A 47 5.00 19.04 8.46
N LEU A 48 5.50 19.46 7.29
CA LEU A 48 4.96 19.04 5.99
C LEU A 48 4.91 17.53 5.75
N PRO A 49 5.91 16.70 6.14
CA PRO A 49 5.82 15.26 5.95
C PRO A 49 4.67 14.63 6.76
N PHE A 50 4.32 15.19 7.92
CA PHE A 50 3.16 14.74 8.70
C PHE A 50 1.85 15.11 8.03
N VAL A 51 1.74 16.33 7.48
CA VAL A 51 0.56 16.78 6.73
C VAL A 51 0.35 15.92 5.47
N LEU A 52 1.42 15.58 4.76
CA LEU A 52 1.37 14.67 3.61
C LEU A 52 0.80 13.30 4.01
N ASN A 53 1.32 12.70 5.09
CA ASN A 53 0.82 11.42 5.61
C ASN A 53 -0.66 11.49 6.03
N LEU A 54 -1.06 12.57 6.71
CA LEU A 54 -2.45 12.78 7.12
C LEU A 54 -3.39 12.90 5.91
N PHE A 55 -2.95 13.62 4.86
CA PHE A 55 -3.70 13.74 3.62
C PHE A 55 -3.84 12.39 2.90
N LEU A 56 -2.76 11.62 2.78
CA LEU A 56 -2.76 10.27 2.19
C LEU A 56 -3.72 9.33 2.94
N LEU A 57 -3.68 9.35 4.28
CA LEU A 57 -4.59 8.57 5.12
C LEU A 57 -6.05 8.99 4.92
N ALA A 58 -6.34 10.29 4.97
CA ALA A 58 -7.68 10.81 4.77
C ALA A 58 -8.22 10.47 3.38
N ALA A 59 -7.40 10.57 2.33
CA ALA A 59 -7.75 10.16 0.98
C ALA A 59 -8.07 8.66 0.90
N GLY A 60 -7.26 7.80 1.52
CA GLY A 60 -7.51 6.36 1.58
C GLY A 60 -8.84 6.01 2.26
N ILE A 61 -9.14 6.67 3.39
CA ILE A 61 -10.42 6.53 4.09
C ILE A 61 -11.58 7.02 3.21
N ALA A 62 -11.45 8.19 2.59
CA ALA A 62 -12.48 8.74 1.73
C ALA A 62 -12.77 7.83 0.52
N ILE A 63 -11.73 7.33 -0.15
CA ILE A 63 -11.88 6.37 -1.26
C ILE A 63 -12.57 5.10 -0.79
N THR A 64 -12.14 4.52 0.34
CA THR A 64 -12.74 3.31 0.91
C THR A 64 -14.21 3.54 1.27
N PHE A 65 -14.51 4.70 1.87
CA PHE A 65 -15.86 5.08 2.25
C PHE A 65 -16.76 5.29 1.03
N ILE A 66 -16.28 5.99 -0.01
CA ILE A 66 -17.00 6.17 -1.27
C ILE A 66 -17.22 4.81 -1.95
N TYR A 67 -16.21 3.96 -2.01
CA TYR A 67 -16.33 2.63 -2.60
C TYR A 67 -17.38 1.79 -1.87
N TYR A 68 -17.33 1.76 -0.53
CA TYR A 68 -18.27 0.99 0.28
C TYR A 68 -19.70 1.53 0.19
N THR A 69 -19.88 2.85 0.22
CA THR A 69 -21.19 3.48 0.08
C THR A 69 -21.80 3.27 -1.32
N ARG A 70 -20.98 3.27 -2.38
CA ARG A 70 -21.43 2.96 -3.75
C ARG A 70 -21.74 1.48 -3.96
N HIS A 71 -21.02 0.58 -3.28
CA HIS A 71 -21.25 -0.86 -3.41
C HIS A 71 -22.47 -1.37 -2.67
N LYS A 72 -22.95 -0.64 -1.65
CA LYS A 72 -24.13 -1.02 -0.86
C LYS A 72 -25.45 -0.93 -1.65
N ASP A 73 -25.46 -0.19 -2.76
CA ASP A 73 -26.64 -0.08 -3.65
C ASP A 73 -26.86 -1.30 -4.55
N HIS A 74 -25.84 -2.15 -4.78
CA HIS A 74 -25.98 -3.34 -5.66
C HIS A 74 -26.40 -4.62 -4.91
N SER A 75 -26.60 -4.55 -3.58
CA SER A 75 -27.06 -5.69 -2.76
C SER A 75 -28.50 -5.53 -2.26
N ALA A 76 -29.20 -4.44 -2.60
CA ALA A 76 -30.61 -4.24 -2.27
C ALA A 76 -31.57 -4.73 -3.36
N GLU A 77 -31.06 -5.30 -4.45
CA GLU A 77 -31.85 -5.75 -5.62
C GLU A 77 -31.59 -7.22 -6.01
N GLN A 78 -31.14 -8.06 -5.07
CA GLN A 78 -31.16 -9.52 -5.19
C GLN A 78 -31.94 -10.17 -4.05
#